data_AF-A0A1I7ED35-F1
#
_entry.id   AF-A0A1I7ED35-F1
#
_cell.length_a   1.000
_cell.length_b   1.000
_cell.length_c   1.000
_cell.angle_alpha   90.00
_cell.angle_beta   90.00
_cell.angle_gamma   90.00
#
_symmetry.space_group_name_H-M   'P 1'
#
loop_
_entity.id
_entity.type
_entity.pdbx_description
1 polymer ?
#
loop_
_entity_poly.entity_id
_entity_poly.type
_entity_poly.pdbx_seq_one_letter_code
_entity_poly.pdbx_strand_id
1 'polypeptide(L)'
;MGQFSMTISAVAGSVLSDNQHGYEPERDYRYVEINRALRQAHPGIVARILDGVAERGGQAAQDPDTDLIRINDEFTASVVLARCFETQGGSLRWRIRLDTGLVPDITIAVRMDELNEVPRDYYLLPSIDMTMAKLRLAEQNGLSLDAYRFDTLDYFYALAGRARITEAA
;
A
#
# COMPACT_ATOMS: atom_id res chain seq x y z
N MET A 1 -82.85 3.95 -27.41
CA MET A 1 -82.08 2.96 -26.62
C MET A 1 -80.63 3.38 -26.72
N GLY A 2 -79.88 3.75 -25.70
CA GLY A 2 -80.05 3.81 -24.26
C GLY A 2 -78.67 4.26 -23.75
N GLN A 3 -78.65 5.45 -23.17
CA GLN A 3 -77.51 6.17 -22.61
C GLN A 3 -76.92 5.40 -21.41
N PHE A 4 -75.61 5.46 -21.16
CA PHE A 4 -75.06 5.69 -19.82
C PHE A 4 -73.55 6.01 -19.89
N SER A 5 -73.24 7.23 -19.47
CA SER A 5 -71.92 7.73 -19.09
C SER A 5 -71.67 7.38 -17.63
N MET A 6 -70.43 7.04 -17.25
CA MET A 6 -69.97 7.28 -15.88
C MET A 6 -68.46 7.49 -15.83
N THR A 7 -68.09 8.73 -15.54
CA THR A 7 -66.77 9.22 -15.13
C THR A 7 -66.58 9.00 -13.63
N ILE A 8 -65.39 8.52 -13.19
CA ILE A 8 -64.84 8.80 -11.85
C ILE A 8 -63.31 8.98 -11.95
N SER A 9 -62.84 10.10 -11.39
CA SER A 9 -61.45 10.59 -11.27
C SER A 9 -60.69 9.99 -10.08
N ALA A 10 -59.34 9.98 -10.14
CA ALA A 10 -58.34 10.31 -9.08
C ALA A 10 -56.96 9.73 -9.45
N VAL A 11 -55.94 10.51 -9.85
CA VAL A 11 -54.92 11.27 -9.08
C VAL A 11 -53.76 10.44 -8.49
N ALA A 12 -52.55 10.87 -8.86
CA ALA A 12 -51.22 10.77 -8.21
C ALA A 12 -50.42 9.45 -8.26
N GLY A 13 -49.20 9.57 -8.81
CA GLY A 13 -48.13 8.58 -8.71
C GLY A 13 -46.92 8.93 -9.58
N SER A 14 -46.22 10.02 -9.25
CA SER A 14 -44.87 10.30 -9.75
C SER A 14 -43.85 9.31 -9.17
N VAL A 15 -42.65 9.30 -9.78
CA VAL A 15 -41.38 8.65 -9.41
C VAL A 15 -41.38 7.12 -9.56
N LEU A 16 -40.44 6.51 -10.27
CA LEU A 16 -39.02 6.48 -9.92
C LEU A 16 -38.09 6.64 -11.14
N SER A 17 -37.12 7.53 -10.95
CA SER A 17 -35.91 7.72 -11.74
C SER A 17 -35.01 6.49 -11.57
N ASP A 18 -34.69 5.77 -12.65
CA ASP A 18 -33.63 4.76 -12.59
C ASP A 18 -32.35 5.32 -13.23
N ASN A 19 -31.56 5.92 -12.35
CA ASN A 19 -30.10 5.84 -12.31
C ASN A 19 -29.38 5.70 -13.66
N GLN A 20 -29.23 6.84 -14.36
CA GLN A 20 -28.04 7.04 -15.19
C GLN A 20 -26.83 7.02 -14.25
N HIS A 21 -26.30 5.82 -14.04
CA HIS A 21 -25.02 5.59 -13.41
C HIS A 21 -24.02 6.44 -14.19
N GLY A 22 -23.58 7.53 -13.56
CA GLY A 22 -22.39 8.25 -13.95
C GLY A 22 -21.21 7.28 -13.84
N TYR A 23 -21.02 6.46 -14.87
CA TYR A 23 -19.75 5.85 -15.15
C TYR A 23 -18.83 7.01 -15.52
N GLU A 24 -18.14 7.56 -14.52
CA GLU A 24 -17.05 8.49 -14.70
C GLU A 24 -15.80 7.65 -14.99
N PRO A 25 -15.44 7.39 -16.27
CA PRO A 25 -14.38 6.46 -16.63
C PRO A 25 -12.99 7.10 -16.46
N GLU A 26 -12.95 8.35 -16.00
CA GLU A 26 -11.74 9.17 -15.95
C GLU A 26 -10.92 8.99 -14.66
N ARG A 27 -11.51 8.35 -13.64
CA ARG A 27 -10.84 8.06 -12.35
C ARG A 27 -10.13 6.70 -12.34
N ASP A 28 -10.52 5.75 -13.19
CA ASP A 28 -9.99 4.39 -13.14
C ASP A 28 -8.64 4.26 -13.87
N TYR A 29 -8.43 4.99 -14.96
CA TYR A 29 -7.17 4.93 -15.74
C TYR A 29 -5.95 5.42 -14.95
N ARG A 30 -6.09 6.52 -14.21
CA ARG A 30 -5.00 7.08 -13.38
C ARG A 30 -4.50 6.06 -12.35
N TYR A 31 -5.40 5.28 -11.75
CA TYR A 31 -5.02 4.22 -10.81
C TYR A 31 -4.20 3.12 -11.50
N VAL A 32 -4.59 2.68 -12.71
CA VAL A 32 -3.90 1.59 -13.41
C VAL A 32 -2.50 2.02 -13.82
N GLU A 33 -2.35 3.25 -14.31
CA GLU A 33 -1.05 3.83 -14.67
C GLU A 33 -0.13 3.98 -13.46
N ILE A 34 -0.64 4.44 -12.31
CA ILE A 34 0.13 4.54 -11.07
C ILE A 34 0.57 3.14 -10.59
N ASN A 35 -0.31 2.14 -10.56
CA ASN A 35 0.09 0.79 -10.15
C ASN A 35 1.13 0.19 -11.10
N ARG A 36 1.04 0.49 -12.40
CA ARG A 36 2.04 0.06 -13.38
C ARG A 36 3.39 0.74 -13.14
N ALA A 37 3.40 2.05 -12.92
CA ALA A 37 4.62 2.81 -12.60
C ALA A 37 5.26 2.29 -11.29
N LEU A 38 4.45 2.05 -10.26
CA LEU A 38 4.91 1.49 -8.99
C LEU A 38 5.54 0.11 -9.17
N ARG A 39 4.92 -0.78 -9.94
CA ARG A 39 5.50 -2.11 -10.24
C ARG A 39 6.81 -2.02 -11.03
N GLN A 40 6.98 -0.99 -11.86
CA GLN A 40 8.24 -0.76 -12.58
C GLN A 40 9.32 -0.14 -11.68
N ALA A 41 8.92 0.73 -10.75
CA ALA A 41 9.82 1.37 -9.79
C ALA A 41 10.24 0.42 -8.66
N HIS A 42 9.37 -0.52 -8.28
CA HIS A 42 9.60 -1.51 -7.21
C HIS A 42 10.95 -2.22 -7.30
N PRO A 43 11.32 -2.91 -8.39
CA PRO A 43 12.61 -3.60 -8.47
C PRO A 43 13.79 -2.64 -8.38
N GLY A 44 13.65 -1.40 -8.88
CA GLY A 44 14.68 -0.37 -8.76
C GLY A 44 14.87 0.10 -7.31
N ILE A 45 13.77 0.27 -6.56
CA ILE A 45 13.82 0.64 -5.14
C ILE A 45 14.41 -0.52 -4.33
N VAL A 46 13.97 -1.75 -4.57
CA VAL A 46 14.52 -2.94 -3.92
C VAL A 46 16.02 -3.06 -4.18
N ALA A 47 16.46 -2.93 -5.43
CA ALA A 47 17.87 -2.97 -5.78
C ALA A 47 18.70 -1.93 -5.02
N ARG A 48 18.18 -0.71 -4.85
CA ARG A 48 18.86 0.33 -4.04
C ARG A 48 18.94 -0.02 -2.56
N ILE A 49 17.93 -0.68 -2.02
CA ILE A 49 17.94 -1.16 -0.63
C ILE A 49 18.97 -2.28 -0.47
N LEU A 50 19.00 -3.23 -1.40
CA LEU A 50 19.99 -4.32 -1.43
C LEU A 50 21.42 -3.77 -1.51
N ASP A 51 21.65 -2.80 -2.37
CA ASP A 51 22.96 -2.13 -2.54
C ASP A 51 23.36 -1.40 -1.25
N GLY A 52 22.45 -0.66 -0.62
CA GLY A 52 22.70 0.00 0.67
C GLY A 52 23.02 -0.97 1.81
N VAL A 53 22.44 -2.17 1.81
CA VAL A 53 22.83 -3.25 2.74
C VAL A 53 24.24 -3.74 2.45
N ALA A 54 24.57 -3.96 1.18
CA ALA A 54 25.90 -4.41 0.75
C ALA A 54 27.00 -3.39 1.08
N GLU A 55 26.73 -2.09 0.89
CA GLU A 55 27.64 -1.00 1.25
C GLU A 55 27.96 -0.94 2.74
N ARG A 56 27.01 -1.31 3.61
CA ARG A 56 27.23 -1.44 5.06
C ARG A 56 27.83 -2.79 5.47
N GLY A 57 28.20 -3.64 4.52
CA GLY A 57 28.84 -4.95 4.75
C GLY A 57 27.87 -6.08 5.10
N GLY A 58 26.56 -5.84 5.02
CA GLY A 58 25.53 -6.86 5.13
C GLY A 58 25.34 -7.64 3.83
N GLN A 59 24.81 -8.85 3.92
CA GLN A 59 24.38 -9.64 2.76
C GLN A 59 22.87 -9.55 2.64
N ALA A 60 22.36 -9.27 1.44
CA ALA A 60 20.94 -9.26 1.15
C ALA A 60 20.67 -10.08 -0.11
N ALA A 61 19.78 -11.05 -0.01
CA ALA A 61 19.39 -11.92 -1.11
C ALA A 61 17.87 -11.85 -1.30
N GLN A 62 17.41 -11.37 -2.44
CA GLN A 62 15.99 -11.37 -2.77
C GLN A 62 15.56 -12.75 -3.28
N ASP A 63 14.46 -13.25 -2.74
CA ASP A 63 13.81 -14.47 -3.15
C ASP A 63 12.91 -14.20 -4.37
N PRO A 64 13.14 -14.88 -5.52
CA PRO A 64 12.42 -14.59 -6.76
C PRO A 64 10.96 -15.07 -6.76
N ASP A 65 10.59 -15.99 -5.86
CA ASP A 65 9.25 -16.56 -5.77
C ASP A 65 8.34 -15.72 -4.85
N THR A 66 8.91 -15.22 -3.76
CA THR A 66 8.15 -14.52 -2.69
C THR A 66 8.43 -13.03 -2.62
N ASP A 67 9.40 -12.52 -3.37
CA ASP A 67 9.87 -11.13 -3.32
C ASP A 67 10.43 -10.73 -1.94
N LEU A 68 10.69 -11.71 -1.07
CA LEU A 68 11.27 -11.49 0.25
C LEU A 68 12.77 -11.31 0.16
N ILE A 69 13.29 -10.31 0.85
CA ILE A 69 14.72 -10.04 0.98
C ILE A 69 15.23 -10.71 2.24
N ARG A 70 16.07 -11.72 2.08
CA ARG A 70 16.76 -12.38 3.17
C ARG A 70 18.06 -11.65 3.50
N ILE A 71 18.20 -11.16 4.73
CA ILE A 71 19.35 -10.37 5.19
C ILE A 71 20.22 -11.26 6.09
N ASN A 72 21.48 -11.44 5.71
CA ASN A 72 22.49 -12.27 6.38
C ASN A 72 22.04 -13.70 6.72
N ASP A 73 21.05 -14.24 6.01
CA ASP A 73 20.37 -15.50 6.35
C ASP A 73 19.67 -15.54 7.74
N GLU A 74 19.66 -14.42 8.46
CA GLU A 74 19.23 -14.35 9.86
C GLU A 74 17.77 -13.89 9.99
N PHE A 75 17.36 -12.95 9.14
CA PHE A 75 15.99 -12.44 9.11
C PHE A 75 15.54 -12.10 7.69
N THR A 76 14.23 -12.04 7.52
CA THR A 76 13.57 -11.74 6.25
C THR A 76 12.89 -10.38 6.27
N ALA A 77 13.05 -9.63 5.19
CA ALA A 77 12.47 -8.32 5.00
C ALA A 77 11.60 -8.30 3.73
N SER A 78 10.40 -7.73 3.78
CA SER A 78 9.59 -7.50 2.57
C SER A 78 9.55 -6.01 2.25
N VAL A 79 9.56 -5.63 0.97
CA VAL A 79 9.44 -4.24 0.55
C VAL A 79 8.09 -4.03 -0.12
N VAL A 80 7.27 -3.15 0.44
CA VAL A 80 5.95 -2.80 -0.09
C VAL A 80 5.89 -1.33 -0.46
N LEU A 81 5.33 -1.01 -1.63
CA LEU A 81 5.14 0.38 -2.04
C LEU A 81 3.78 0.89 -1.58
N ALA A 82 3.82 1.95 -0.77
CA ALA A 82 2.65 2.65 -0.30
C ALA A 82 2.35 3.82 -1.23
N ARG A 83 1.33 3.62 -2.07
CA ARG A 83 0.92 4.66 -3.01
C ARG A 83 0.21 5.80 -2.29
N CYS A 84 0.49 7.03 -2.70
CA CYS A 84 -0.27 8.19 -2.33
C CYS A 84 -1.56 8.27 -3.17
N PHE A 85 -2.68 8.57 -2.52
CA PHE A 85 -3.94 8.89 -3.16
C PHE A 85 -4.59 10.06 -2.44
N GLU A 86 -5.16 10.96 -3.21
CA GLU A 86 -5.95 12.06 -2.68
C GLU A 86 -7.37 11.57 -2.38
N THR A 87 -7.87 11.88 -1.19
CA THR A 87 -9.27 11.63 -0.82
C THR A 87 -10.17 12.71 -1.39
N GLN A 88 -11.49 12.44 -1.49
CA GLN A 88 -12.46 13.43 -1.99
C GLN A 88 -12.46 14.76 -1.21
N GLY A 89 -11.95 14.76 0.03
CA GLY A 89 -11.77 15.96 0.85
C GLY A 89 -10.44 16.69 0.68
N GLY A 90 -9.65 16.39 -0.36
CA GLY A 90 -8.34 17.01 -0.62
C GLY A 90 -7.23 16.60 0.36
N SER A 91 -7.45 15.56 1.17
CA SER A 91 -6.42 15.05 2.08
C SER A 91 -5.65 13.91 1.42
N LEU A 92 -4.32 13.98 1.49
CA LEU A 92 -3.41 12.93 1.03
C LEU A 92 -3.43 11.75 1.99
N ARG A 93 -3.57 10.54 1.44
CA ARG A 93 -3.47 9.29 2.19
C ARG A 93 -2.61 8.29 1.47
N TRP A 94 -1.95 7.43 2.24
CA TRP A 94 -1.12 6.36 1.72
C TRP A 94 -1.78 5.02 2.00
N ARG A 95 -1.95 4.21 0.95
CA ARG A 95 -2.48 2.84 1.10
C ARG A 95 -1.32 1.86 1.05
N ILE A 96 -1.02 1.28 2.19
CA ILE A 96 -0.03 0.20 2.30
C ILE A 96 -0.79 -1.12 2.13
N ARG A 97 -0.32 -1.97 1.24
CA ARG A 97 -0.82 -3.34 1.12
C ARG A 97 0.23 -4.27 1.69
N LEU A 98 -0.11 -4.91 2.79
CA LEU A 98 0.73 -5.94 3.41
C LEU A 98 0.20 -7.28 2.93
N ASP A 99 1.09 -8.09 2.36
CA ASP A 99 0.72 -9.41 1.88
C ASP A 99 0.55 -10.33 3.09
N THR A 100 -0.69 -10.55 3.52
CA THR A 100 -1.00 -11.39 4.69
C THR A 100 -0.63 -12.86 4.50
N GLY A 101 -0.28 -13.27 3.28
CA GLY A 101 0.20 -14.62 2.96
C GLY A 101 1.70 -14.81 3.22
N LEU A 102 2.47 -13.71 3.28
CA LEU A 102 3.89 -13.73 3.57
C LEU A 102 4.10 -13.13 4.96
N VAL A 103 4.85 -13.83 5.82
CA VAL A 103 5.16 -13.36 7.17
C VAL A 103 6.66 -13.08 7.25
N PRO A 104 7.15 -11.98 6.65
CA PRO A 104 8.54 -11.57 6.81
C PRO A 104 8.81 -11.21 8.28
N ASP A 105 10.05 -11.15 8.73
CA ASP A 105 10.36 -10.62 10.06
C ASP A 105 10.11 -9.11 10.13
N ILE A 106 10.45 -8.40 9.05
CA ILE A 106 10.31 -6.94 8.93
C ILE A 106 9.64 -6.60 7.59
N THR A 107 8.67 -5.70 7.59
CA THR A 107 8.11 -5.14 6.35
C THR A 107 8.49 -3.67 6.21
N ILE A 108 9.19 -3.34 5.14
CA ILE A 108 9.58 -2.00 4.76
C ILE A 108 8.50 -1.44 3.84
N ALA A 109 7.62 -0.57 4.36
CA ALA A 109 6.64 0.12 3.54
C ALA A 109 7.15 1.48 3.08
N VAL A 110 7.44 1.59 1.79
CA VAL A 110 7.99 2.79 1.15
C VAL A 110 6.85 3.73 0.79
N ARG A 111 6.72 4.87 1.46
CA ARG A 111 5.75 5.90 1.10
C ARG A 111 6.22 6.65 -0.12
N MET A 112 5.43 6.60 -1.17
CA MET A 112 5.69 7.39 -2.37
C MET A 112 5.21 8.83 -2.19
N ASP A 113 5.74 9.76 -2.96
CA ASP A 113 5.28 11.14 -2.98
C ASP A 113 3.87 11.27 -3.61
N GLU A 114 3.36 12.50 -3.68
CA GLU A 114 2.03 12.81 -4.22
C GLU A 114 1.90 12.39 -5.69
N LEU A 115 3.00 12.45 -6.45
CA LEU A 115 3.06 12.01 -7.84
C LEU A 115 3.32 10.51 -7.99
N ASN A 116 3.59 9.80 -6.88
CA ASN A 116 3.96 8.39 -6.85
C ASN A 116 5.23 8.05 -7.67
N GLU A 117 6.12 9.02 -7.84
CA GLU A 117 7.35 8.91 -8.63
C GLU A 117 8.55 8.57 -7.76
N VAL A 118 8.63 9.17 -6.56
CA VAL A 118 9.80 9.03 -5.69
C VAL A 118 9.42 8.57 -4.28
N PRO A 119 10.27 7.76 -3.62
CA PRO A 119 10.09 7.43 -2.22
C PRO A 119 10.33 8.67 -1.36
N ARG A 120 9.36 8.98 -0.50
CA ARG A 120 9.35 10.13 0.41
C ARG A 120 9.79 9.74 1.83
N ASP A 121 9.23 8.65 2.37
CA ASP A 121 9.47 8.16 3.73
C ASP A 121 9.43 6.63 3.75
N TYR A 122 9.90 6.01 4.84
CA TYR A 122 9.92 4.57 5.01
C TYR A 122 9.25 4.17 6.33
N TYR A 123 8.36 3.18 6.31
CA TYR A 123 7.89 2.52 7.53
C TYR A 123 8.61 1.19 7.72
N LEU A 124 9.11 0.97 8.93
CA LEU A 124 9.74 -0.30 9.33
C LEU A 124 8.77 -1.04 10.27
N LEU A 125 8.03 -2.00 9.71
CA LEU A 125 6.96 -2.70 10.40
C LEU A 125 7.43 -4.11 10.80
N PRO A 126 7.82 -4.34 12.06
CA PRO A 126 8.20 -5.67 12.50
C PRO A 126 6.95 -6.55 12.62
N SER A 127 6.98 -7.75 12.05
CA SER A 127 5.80 -8.62 12.00
C SER A 127 5.36 -9.13 13.36
N ILE A 128 6.29 -9.20 14.32
CA ILE A 128 5.97 -9.50 15.73
C ILE A 128 4.99 -8.49 16.34
N ASP A 129 5.01 -7.25 15.84
CA ASP A 129 4.17 -6.16 16.32
C ASP A 129 2.92 -5.98 15.42
N MET A 130 2.96 -6.45 14.17
CA MET A 130 1.86 -6.36 13.22
C MET A 130 0.77 -7.41 13.48
N THR A 131 -0.12 -7.09 14.42
CA THR A 131 -1.37 -7.82 14.63
C THR A 131 -2.35 -7.58 13.49
N MET A 132 -3.26 -8.53 13.22
CA MET A 132 -4.32 -8.41 12.20
C MET A 132 -5.15 -7.11 12.32
N ALA A 133 -5.35 -6.63 13.54
CA ALA A 133 -6.01 -5.35 13.80
C ALA A 133 -5.19 -4.14 13.31
N LYS A 134 -3.87 -4.13 13.59
CA LYS A 134 -2.95 -3.09 13.12
C LYS A 134 -2.77 -3.13 11.60
N LEU A 135 -2.72 -4.34 11.02
CA LEU A 135 -2.70 -4.54 9.57
C LEU A 135 -3.92 -3.88 8.91
N ARG A 136 -5.13 -4.20 9.39
CA ARG A 136 -6.38 -3.59 8.88
C ARG A 136 -6.43 -2.07 9.07
N LEU A 137 -5.92 -1.57 10.20
CA LEU A 137 -5.81 -0.14 10.46
C LEU A 137 -4.80 0.53 9.53
N ALA A 138 -3.65 -0.09 9.27
CA ALA A 138 -2.63 0.40 8.36
C ALA A 138 -3.15 0.50 6.91
N GLU A 139 -3.95 -0.48 6.47
CA GLU A 139 -4.58 -0.46 5.16
C GLU A 139 -5.58 0.70 4.98
N GLN A 140 -6.18 1.19 6.07
CA GLN A 140 -7.28 2.19 6.05
C GLN A 140 -6.83 3.59 6.50
N ASN A 141 -5.91 3.66 7.45
CA ASN A 141 -5.50 4.84 8.21
C ASN A 141 -3.98 4.79 8.46
N GLY A 142 -3.16 5.03 7.42
CA GLY A 142 -1.69 5.05 7.51
C GLY A 142 -1.08 5.88 8.66
N LEU A 143 -1.86 6.74 9.33
CA LEU A 143 -1.54 7.44 10.58
C LEU A 143 -1.21 6.51 11.76
N SER A 144 -1.79 5.31 11.84
CA SER A 144 -1.50 4.37 12.94
C SER A 144 -0.07 3.83 12.90
N LEU A 145 0.63 4.02 11.78
CA LEU A 145 2.01 3.58 11.58
C LEU A 145 3.04 4.69 11.81
N ASP A 146 2.64 5.89 12.23
CA ASP A 146 3.57 7.01 12.47
C ASP A 146 4.67 6.66 13.49
N ALA A 147 4.37 5.76 14.44
CA ALA A 147 5.36 5.26 15.41
C ALA A 147 6.50 4.45 14.77
N TYR A 148 6.30 3.92 13.56
CA TYR A 148 7.27 3.13 12.80
C TYR A 148 7.81 3.88 11.59
N ARG A 149 7.58 5.20 11.50
CA ARG A 149 8.06 6.04 10.40
C ARG A 149 9.51 6.40 10.60
N PHE A 150 10.29 6.28 9.53
CA PHE A 150 11.67 6.68 9.45
C PHE A 150 11.91 7.43 8.14
N ASP A 151 12.66 8.52 8.22
CA ASP A 151 13.06 9.31 7.04
C ASP A 151 14.06 8.55 6.16
N THR A 152 14.85 7.65 6.76
CA THR A 152 15.89 6.87 6.07
C THR A 152 15.92 5.41 6.51
N LEU A 153 16.49 4.56 5.66
CA LEU A 153 16.73 3.15 5.95
C LEU A 153 18.04 2.91 6.73
N ASP A 154 18.66 3.96 7.28
CA ASP A 154 19.93 3.82 7.99
C ASP A 154 19.82 2.87 9.19
N TYR A 155 18.69 2.88 9.89
CA TYR A 155 18.39 1.91 10.96
C TYR A 155 18.35 0.46 10.45
N PHE A 156 17.72 0.24 9.29
CA PHE A 156 17.67 -1.07 8.66
C PHE A 156 19.06 -1.53 8.21
N TYR A 157 19.84 -0.64 7.60
CA TYR A 157 21.22 -0.95 7.20
C TYR A 157 22.13 -1.19 8.41
N ALA A 158 21.93 -0.48 9.51
CA ALA A 158 22.65 -0.71 10.76
C ALA A 158 22.31 -2.08 11.38
N LEU A 159 21.05 -2.51 11.31
CA LEU A 159 20.64 -3.87 11.69
C LEU A 159 21.30 -4.92 10.80
N ALA A 160 21.28 -4.72 9.48
CA ALA A 160 21.93 -5.61 8.53
C ALA A 160 23.46 -5.66 8.72
N GLY A 161 24.11 -4.55 9.07
CA GLY A 161 25.54 -4.53 9.39
C GLY A 161 25.86 -5.22 10.72
N ARG A 162 25.01 -5.09 11.75
CA ARG A 162 25.22 -5.68 13.09
C ARG A 162 24.91 -7.17 13.17
N ALA A 163 23.90 -7.68 12.46
CA ALA A 163 23.58 -9.12 12.45
C ALA A 163 24.82 -9.95 12.07
N ARG A 164 25.59 -9.47 11.09
CA ARG A 164 26.84 -10.11 10.68
C ARG A 164 27.97 -10.08 11.73
N ILE A 165 27.87 -9.25 12.77
CA ILE A 165 28.83 -9.19 13.89
C ILE A 165 28.48 -10.21 14.97
N THR A 166 27.19 -10.55 15.13
CA THR A 166 26.75 -11.56 16.11
C THR A 166 27.26 -12.97 15.76
N GLU A 167 27.64 -13.22 14.51
CA GLU A 167 28.19 -14.49 14.04
C GLU A 167 29.73 -14.57 14.04
N ALA A 168 30.41 -13.66 14.74
CA ALA A 168 31.86 -13.76 14.96
C ALA A 168 32.19 -13.90 16.46
N ALA A 169 32.43 -15.16 16.84
CA ALA A 169 33.09 -15.69 18.07
C ALA A 169 32.20 -16.06 19.27
#